data_AF-A0A7K9LFV1-F1
#
_entry.id   AF-A0A7K9LFV1-F1
#
_cell.length_a   1.000
_cell.length_b   1.000
_cell.length_c   1.000
_cell.angle_alpha   90.00
_cell.angle_beta   90.00
_cell.angle_gamma   90.00
#
_symmetry.space_group_name_H-M   'P 1'
#
loop_
_entity.id
_entity.type
_entity.pdbx_description
1 polymer ?
#
loop_
_entity_poly.entity_id
_entity_poly.type
_entity_poly.pdbx_seq_one_letter_code
_entity_poly.pdbx_strand_id
1 'polypeptide(L)' 'FRVIIIILLAFIQGLIIDAFGELRDQQEQVKEDMETKCFICGIGSDYFDTTPHGFETHTLEEHNLANYM' A
#
# COMPACT_ATOMS: atom_id res chain seq x y z
N PHE A 1 -8.23 -26.24 -33.79
CA PHE A 1 -7.34 -25.05 -33.82
C PHE A 1 -7.90 -23.86 -33.03
N ARG A 2 -9.11 -23.38 -33.31
CA ARG A 2 -9.70 -22.18 -32.64
C ARG A 2 -9.79 -22.25 -31.11
N VAL A 3 -10.06 -23.42 -30.55
CA VAL A 3 -10.18 -23.63 -29.09
C VAL A 3 -8.85 -23.45 -28.36
N ILE A 4 -7.73 -23.87 -28.96
CA ILE A 4 -6.40 -23.78 -28.36
C ILE A 4 -5.99 -22.31 -28.19
N ILE A 5 -6.26 -21.47 -29.20
CA ILE A 5 -5.94 -20.04 -29.15
C ILE A 5 -6.73 -19.35 -28.04
N ILE A 6 -8.03 -19.66 -27.90
CA ILE A 6 -8.88 -19.07 -26.85
C ILE A 6 -8.36 -19.43 -25.46
N ILE A 7 -7.99 -20.70 -25.24
CA ILE A 7 -7.46 -21.15 -23.95
C ILE A 7 -6.12 -20.48 -23.63
N LEU A 8 -5.21 -20.37 -24.61
CA LEU A 8 -3.91 -19.72 -24.40
C LEU A 8 -4.06 -18.23 -24.09
N LEU A 9 -4.95 -17.52 -24.78
CA LEU A 9 -5.22 -16.10 -24.51
C LEU A 9 -5.86 -15.89 -23.13
N ALA A 10 -6.81 -16.75 -22.75
CA ALA A 10 -7.43 -16.68 -21.43
C ALA A 10 -6.44 -16.94 -20.30
N PHE A 11 -5.50 -17.88 -20.49
CA PHE A 11 -4.45 -18.16 -19.51
C PHE A 11 -3.52 -16.97 -19.30
N ILE A 12 -3.03 -16.35 -20.39
CA ILE A 12 -2.16 -15.17 -20.31
C ILE A 12 -2.90 -14.01 -19.62
N GLN A 13 -4.16 -13.78 -19.96
CA GLN A 13 -4.96 -12.74 -19.32
C GLN A 13 -5.20 -13.03 -17.84
N GLY A 14 -5.44 -14.29 -17.48
CA GLY A 14 -5.57 -14.72 -16.08
C GLY A 14 -4.32 -14.40 -15.26
N LEU A 15 -3.13 -14.73 -15.76
CA LEU A 15 -1.87 -14.41 -15.08
C LEU A 15 -1.65 -12.90 -14.91
N ILE A 16 -2.02 -12.11 -15.92
CA ILE A 16 -1.90 -10.65 -15.84
C ILE A 16 -2.85 -10.09 -14.77
N ILE A 17 -4.11 -10.56 -14.72
CA ILE A 17 -5.10 -10.11 -13.74
C ILE A 17 -4.66 -10.50 -12.33
N ASP A 18 -4.13 -11.70 -12.14
CA ASP A 18 -3.63 -12.20 -10.86
C ASP A 18 -2.48 -11.32 -10.33
N ALA A 19 -1.47 -11.06 -11.17
CA ALA A 19 -0.35 -10.20 -10.81
C ALA A 19 -0.78 -8.75 -10.50
N PHE A 20 -1.72 -8.19 -11.27
CA PHE A 20 -2.27 -6.86 -10.96
C PHE A 20 -3.15 -6.86 -9.71
N GLY A 21 -3.83 -7.96 -9.39
CA GLY A 21 -4.56 -8.14 -8.15
C GLY A 21 -3.60 -8.10 -6.95
N GLU A 22 -2.54 -8.89 -6.98
CA GLU A 22 -1.53 -8.92 -5.92
C GLU A 22 -0.86 -7.54 -5.73
N LEU A 23 -0.52 -6.85 -6.82
CA LEU A 23 0.03 -5.49 -6.74
C LEU A 23 -0.94 -4.49 -6.10
N ARG A 24 -2.26 -4.65 -6.31
CA ARG A 24 -3.28 -3.82 -5.66
C ARG A 24 -3.37 -4.11 -4.18
N ASP A 25 -3.41 -5.39 -3.80
CA ASP A 25 -3.43 -5.80 -2.38
C ASP A 25 -2.19 -5.28 -1.64
N GLN A 26 -1.01 -5.32 -2.28
CA GLN A 26 0.21 -4.74 -1.72
C GLN A 26 0.10 -3.23 -1.57
N GLN A 27 -0.44 -2.52 -2.56
CA GLN A 27 -0.65 -1.06 -2.46
C GLN A 27 -1.64 -0.70 -1.36
N GLU A 28 -2.72 -1.47 -1.19
CA GLU A 28 -3.72 -1.25 -0.15
C GLU A 28 -3.11 -1.49 1.24
N GLN A 29 -2.35 -2.57 1.43
CA GLN A 29 -1.62 -2.82 2.68
C GLN A 29 -0.64 -1.70 3.01
N VAL A 30 0.15 -1.23 2.03
CA VAL A 30 1.10 -0.11 2.25
C VAL A 30 0.35 1.16 2.63
N LYS A 31 -0.83 1.40 2.05
CA LYS A 31 -1.65 2.57 2.37
C LYS A 31 -2.22 2.49 3.79
N GLU A 32 -2.79 1.35 4.17
CA GLU A 32 -3.28 1.11 5.54
C GLU A 32 -2.14 1.22 6.56
N ASP A 33 -0.96 0.69 6.21
CA ASP A 33 0.26 0.84 6.99
C ASP A 33 0.65 2.31 7.15
N MET A 34 0.58 3.14 6.10
CA MET A 34 0.87 4.58 6.21
C MET A 34 -0.12 5.34 7.11
N GLU A 35 -1.37 4.87 7.21
CA GLU A 35 -2.40 5.47 8.07
C GLU A 35 -2.27 5.02 9.54
N THR A 36 -1.69 3.86 9.78
CA THR A 36 -1.59 3.25 11.13
C THR A 36 -0.20 3.35 11.76
N LYS A 37 0.86 3.56 10.97
CA LYS A 37 2.23 3.74 11.47
C LYS A 37 2.97 4.79 10.66
N CYS A 38 3.87 5.51 11.31
CA CYS A 38 4.73 6.45 10.60
C CYS A 38 5.75 5.68 9.74
N PHE A 39 5.85 6.02 8.45
CA PHE A 39 6.72 5.34 7.50
C PHE A 39 8.23 5.49 7.81
N ILE A 40 8.63 6.58 8.47
CA ILE A 40 10.05 6.90 8.71
C ILE A 40 10.57 6.23 10.00
N CYS A 41 9.79 6.26 11.07
CA CYS A 41 10.20 5.71 12.37
C CYS A 41 9.55 4.35 12.72
N GLY A 42 8.52 3.93 11.98
CA GLY A 42 7.80 2.68 12.21
C GLY A 42 6.92 2.66 13.47
N ILE A 43 6.76 3.80 14.15
CA ILE A 43 5.93 3.90 15.37
C ILE A 43 4.45 3.96 14.97
N GLY A 44 3.63 3.12 15.60
CA GLY A 44 2.18 3.08 15.40
C GLY A 44 1.46 4.32 15.93
N SER A 45 0.32 4.66 15.32
CA SER A 45 -0.53 5.79 15.71
C SER A 45 -1.03 5.68 17.16
N ASP A 46 -1.19 4.45 17.69
CA ASP A 46 -1.53 4.18 19.09
C ASP A 46 -0.58 4.85 20.10
N TYR A 47 0.70 5.01 19.74
CA TYR A 47 1.67 5.67 20.60
C TYR A 47 1.40 7.18 20.73
N PHE A 48 0.89 7.79 19.67
CA PHE A 48 0.61 9.21 19.57
C PHE A 48 -0.80 9.58 20.02
N ASP A 49 -1.66 8.58 20.29
CA ASP A 49 -3.05 8.74 20.74
C ASP A 49 -3.17 9.35 22.15
N THR A 50 -2.05 9.44 22.87
CA THR A 50 -1.96 10.16 24.15
C THR A 50 -2.10 11.68 24.03
N THR A 51 -1.90 12.23 22.83
CA THR A 51 -2.04 13.67 22.53
C THR A 51 -3.01 13.85 21.36
N PRO A 52 -4.02 14.73 21.47
CA PRO A 52 -4.93 15.00 20.35
C PRO A 52 -4.14 15.50 19.12
N HIS A 53 -4.36 14.89 17.96
CA HIS A 53 -3.64 15.16 16.70
C HIS A 53 -2.12 14.89 16.74
N GLY A 54 -1.64 14.05 17.66
CA GLY A 54 -0.21 13.74 17.79
C GLY A 54 0.38 13.06 16.54
N PHE A 55 -0.35 12.11 15.93
CA PHE A 55 0.11 11.40 14.75
C PHE A 55 0.20 12.29 13.50
N GLU A 56 -0.77 13.19 13.32
CA GLU A 56 -0.79 14.17 12.24
C GLU A 56 0.37 15.16 12.37
N THR A 57 0.61 15.68 13.58
CA THR A 57 1.76 16.55 13.86
C THR A 57 3.09 15.83 13.61
N HIS A 58 3.22 14.58 14.06
CA HIS A 58 4.42 13.78 13.88
C HIS A 58 4.72 13.50 12.40
N THR A 59 3.71 13.20 11.59
CA THR A 59 3.89 12.92 10.16
C THR A 59 4.04 14.17 9.30
N LEU A 60 3.59 15.35 9.75
CA LEU A 60 3.69 16.61 8.99
C LEU A 60 4.87 17.50 9.39
N GLU A 61 5.26 17.50 10.67
CA GLU A 61 6.29 18.40 11.21
C GLU A 61 7.60 17.65 11.51
N GLU A 62 7.54 16.48 12.17
CA GLU A 62 8.74 15.73 12.57
C GLU A 62 9.26 14.83 11.43
N HIS A 63 8.37 14.05 10.82
CA HIS A 63 8.67 13.05 9.80
C HIS A 63 7.85 13.29 8.52
N ASN A 64 7.90 14.53 8.04
CA ASN A 64 7.29 14.88 6.76
C ASN A 64 7.95 14.13 5.60
N LEU A 65 7.19 13.24 4.97
CA LEU A 65 7.65 12.43 3.85
C LEU A 65 8.21 13.28 2.70
N ALA A 66 7.66 14.48 2.46
CA ALA A 66 8.10 15.38 1.40
C ALA A 66 9.48 16.01 1.66
N ASN A 67 9.94 16.06 2.90
CA ASN A 67 11.31 16.48 3.23
C ASN A 67 12.35 15.38 2.94
N TYR A 68 11.91 14.14 2.72
CA TYR A 68 12.76 12.98 2.43
C TYR A 68 12.68 12.52 0.96
N MET A 69 11.94 13.28 0.13
CA MET A 69 11.84 13.09 -1.33
C MET A 69 12.69 14.13 -2.06
#